data_AF-T0GV75-F1
#
_entry.id   AF-T0GV75-F1
#
_cell.length_a   1.000
_cell.length_b   1.000
_cell.length_c   1.000
_cell.angle_alpha   90.00
_cell.angle_beta   90.00
_cell.angle_gamma   90.00
#
_symmetry.space_group_name_H-M   'P 1'
#
loop_
_entity.id
_entity.type
_entity.pdbx_description
1 polymer ?
#
loop_
_entity_poly.entity_id
_entity_poly.type
_entity_poly.pdbx_seq_one_letter_code
_entity_poly.pdbx_strand_id
1 'polypeptide(L)' 'MVAFLKSDLFLRFLGGFVIGTAGMIALQPSDPPALVSPAMAASANAAPDASPADAAL' A
#
# COMPACT_ATOMS: atom_id res chain seq x y z
N MET A 1 -0.08 -27.10 -22.30
CA MET A 1 0.37 -26.27 -21.16
C MET A 1 1.83 -25.81 -21.27
N VAL A 2 2.73 -26.60 -21.86
CA VAL A 2 4.17 -26.27 -21.98
C VAL A 2 4.45 -24.98 -22.78
N ALA A 3 3.65 -24.68 -23.80
CA ALA A 3 3.80 -23.46 -24.60
C ALA A 3 3.60 -22.16 -23.79
N PHE A 4 2.69 -22.19 -22.82
CA PHE A 4 2.46 -21.05 -21.92
C PHE A 4 3.61 -20.87 -20.93
N LEU A 5 4.13 -21.99 -20.39
CA LEU A 5 5.29 -21.99 -19.50
C LEU A 5 6.57 -21.41 -20.14
N LYS A 6 6.68 -21.51 -21.46
CA LYS A 6 7.79 -20.97 -22.25
C LYS A 6 7.50 -19.56 -22.79
N SER A 7 6.31 -19.01 -22.55
CA SER A 7 5.95 -17.69 -23.04
C SER A 7 6.69 -16.59 -22.28
N ASP A 8 7.08 -15.56 -23.01
CA ASP A 8 7.75 -14.38 -22.44
C ASP A 8 6.83 -13.67 -21.42
N LEU A 9 5.52 -13.59 -21.69
CA LEU A 9 4.53 -13.04 -20.76
C LEU A 9 4.49 -13.81 -19.43
N PHE A 10 4.46 -15.15 -19.49
CA PHE A 10 4.46 -15.96 -18.28
C PHE A 10 5.77 -15.83 -17.50
N LEU A 11 6.92 -15.80 -18.17
CA LEU A 11 8.22 -15.65 -17.51
C LEU A 11 8.40 -14.28 -16.87
N ARG A 12 7.92 -13.20 -17.54
CA ARG A 12 7.89 -11.85 -16.97
C ARG A 12 6.95 -11.77 -15.77
N PHE A 13 5.78 -12.38 -15.86
CA PHE A 13 4.83 -12.47 -14.75
C PHE A 13 5.43 -13.24 -13.57
N LEU A 14 6.00 -14.43 -13.81
CA LEU A 14 6.61 -15.26 -12.78
C LEU A 14 7.82 -14.56 -12.14
N GLY A 15 8.66 -13.91 -12.93
CA GLY A 15 9.78 -13.11 -12.43
C GLY A 15 9.31 -11.96 -11.55
N GLY A 16 8.32 -11.19 -12.00
CA GLY A 16 7.72 -10.11 -11.20
C GLY A 16 7.05 -10.63 -9.92
N PHE A 17 6.38 -11.78 -9.99
CA PHE A 17 5.77 -12.42 -8.83
C PHE A 17 6.81 -12.88 -7.79
N VAL A 18 7.90 -13.52 -8.22
CA VAL A 18 9.00 -13.93 -7.32
C VAL A 18 9.68 -12.72 -6.70
N ILE A 19 9.94 -11.66 -7.46
CA ILE A 19 10.51 -10.42 -6.94
C ILE A 19 9.56 -9.76 -5.94
N GLY A 20 8.27 -9.69 -6.26
CA GLY A 20 7.25 -9.09 -5.39
C GLY A 20 7.08 -9.84 -4.08
N THR A 21 7.02 -11.17 -4.12
CA THR A 21 6.93 -12.01 -2.91
C THR A 21 8.20 -11.94 -2.07
N ALA A 22 9.37 -11.97 -2.69
CA ALA A 22 10.64 -11.78 -2.00
C ALA A 22 10.71 -10.41 -1.32
N GLY A 23 10.26 -9.35 -1.99
CA GLY A 23 10.16 -8.00 -1.41
C GLY A 23 9.21 -7.95 -0.22
N MET A 24 8.03 -8.57 -0.33
CA MET A 24 7.07 -8.67 0.78
C MET A 24 7.69 -9.35 2.00
N ILE A 25 8.39 -10.48 1.81
CA ILE A 25 9.05 -11.23 2.89
C ILE A 25 10.22 -10.44 3.48
N ALA A 26 11.08 -9.88 2.63
CA ALA A 26 12.29 -9.16 3.05
C ALA A 26 11.96 -7.85 3.77
N LEU A 27 10.86 -7.18 3.40
CA LEU A 27 10.39 -5.95 4.03
C LEU A 27 9.32 -6.20 5.09
N GLN A 28 9.06 -7.46 5.51
CA GLN A 28 8.17 -7.67 6.64
C GLN A 28 8.77 -6.98 7.87
N PRO A 29 8.04 -6.04 8.48
CA PRO A 29 8.46 -5.48 9.75
C PRO A 29 8.61 -6.64 10.75
N SER A 30 9.83 -6.84 11.24
CA SER A 30 10.16 -7.88 12.24
C SER A 30 9.60 -7.55 13.62
N ASP A 31 9.33 -6.26 13.87
CA ASP A 31 8.57 -5.81 15.01
C ASP A 31 7.08 -5.77 14.63
N PRO A 32 6.17 -6.20 15.52
CA PRO A 32 4.75 -6.01 15.29
C PRO A 32 4.53 -4.53 14.97
N PRO A 33 3.84 -4.19 13.86
CA PRO A 33 3.52 -2.81 13.57
C PRO A 33 2.83 -2.27 14.82
N ALA A 34 3.51 -1.37 15.55
CA ALA A 34 2.97 -0.78 16.76
C ALA A 34 1.59 -0.31 16.37
N LEU A 35 0.55 -0.95 16.93
CA LEU A 35 -0.83 -0.89 16.46
C LEU A 35 -1.29 0.58 16.48
N VAL A 36 -0.97 1.31 15.43
CA VAL A 36 -1.64 2.55 15.06
C VAL A 36 -3.01 2.06 14.66
N SER A 37 -3.88 2.08 15.67
CA SER A 37 -5.28 1.71 15.65
C SER A 37 -5.87 1.79 14.24
N PRO A 38 -6.52 0.73 13.71
CA PRO A 38 -7.12 0.69 12.36
C PRO A 38 -8.14 1.80 12.05
N ALA A 39 -8.38 2.75 12.97
CA ALA A 39 -9.26 3.89 12.80
C ALA A 39 -8.62 5.10 12.07
N MET A 40 -7.30 5.14 11.86
CA MET A 40 -6.61 6.32 11.27
C MET A 40 -6.39 6.22 9.75
N ALA A 41 -7.25 5.51 9.02
CA ALA A 41 -7.24 5.48 7.54
C ALA A 41 -8.52 6.07 6.88
N ALA A 42 -9.47 6.61 7.67
CA ALA A 42 -10.75 7.14 7.15
C ALA A 42 -10.89 8.67 7.20
N SER A 43 -9.90 9.41 7.72
CA SER A 43 -9.94 10.88 7.80
C SER A 43 -9.16 11.54 6.65
N ALA A 44 -9.42 11.14 5.41
CA ALA A 44 -8.99 11.90 4.22
C ALA A 44 -10.17 12.57 3.49
N ASN A 45 -11.40 12.45 4.02
CA ASN A 45 -12.62 12.97 3.39
C ASN A 45 -13.46 13.89 4.31
N ALA A 46 -12.83 14.81 5.02
CA ALA A 46 -13.49 16.01 5.54
C ALA A 46 -12.43 17.00 6.04
N ALA A 47 -11.96 17.86 5.14
CA ALA A 47 -11.43 19.15 5.57
C ALA A 47 -12.63 20.06 5.88
N PRO A 48 -12.81 20.55 7.12
CA PRO A 48 -13.63 21.72 7.35
C PRO A 48 -12.77 22.96 7.06
N ASP A 49 -13.14 23.72 6.02
CA ASP A 49 -12.70 25.10 5.87
C ASP A 49 -13.16 25.91 7.10
N ALA A 50 -12.32 25.97 8.12
CA ALA A 50 -12.44 26.93 9.21
C ALA A 50 -12.00 28.31 8.68
N SER A 51 -12.95 29.03 8.09
CA SER A 51 -12.78 30.44 7.71
C SER A 51 -12.67 31.32 8.97
N PRO A 52 -11.60 32.12 9.13
CA PRO A 52 -11.41 32.99 10.28
C PRO A 52 -12.21 34.28 10.09
N ALA A 53 -13.51 34.23 10.39
CA ALA A 53 -14.41 35.39 10.31
C ALA A 53 -14.93 35.86 11.68
N ASP A 54 -14.33 35.39 12.78
CA ASP A 54 -14.66 35.80 14.16
C ASP A 54 -13.46 36.46 14.85
N ALA A 55 -12.80 37.39 14.15
CA ALA A 55 -11.66 38.17 14.65
C ALA A 55 -11.81 39.68 14.38
N ALA A 56 -13.05 40.18 14.45
CA ALA A 56 -13.35 41.60 14.40
C ALA A 56 -14.56 41.93 15.28
N LEU A 57 -14.34 41.87 16.60
CA LEU A 57 -15.03 42.71 17.59
C LEU A 57 -14.09 43.85 17.97
#